data_AF-A0A1S8CIH5-F1
#
_entry.id   AF-A0A1S8CIH5-F1
#
_cell.length_a   1.000
_cell.length_b   1.000
_cell.length_c   1.000
_cell.angle_alpha   90.00
_cell.angle_beta   90.00
_cell.angle_gamma   90.00
#
_symmetry.space_group_name_H-M   'P 1'
#
loop_
_entity.id
_entity.type
_entity.pdbx_description
1 polymer ?
#
loop_
_entity_poly.entity_id
_entity_poly.type
_entity_poly.pdbx_seq_one_letter_code
_entity_poly.pdbx_strand_id
1 'polypeptide(L)'
;MAAETVVADAASTLDTAITVIGFIATIASLILAIGAIWLSFVFYKMSNEASKETTKAAKDIQASVERLEKIFDKLYSDTFSMMRDTVTDMRQHIWKKPHTGSPDDIISNEEKIDKLKDSISKEIICIVDEKLKSNGDNETKIKELEDKIKKALESGIQKTIRSQAIPTTLMRRRALNLIKRHGRIRVVNLIKTMNDIFPEGYSFSDENFMGALFDLRENGLITWDGPSGRISSDDIILYIRDDEKNKETSE
;
A
#
# COMPACT_ATOMS: atom_id res chain seq x y z
N MET A 1 -47.41 78.15 38.26
CA MET A 1 -48.14 78.31 36.98
C MET A 1 -47.23 78.26 35.75
N ALA A 2 -46.10 78.99 35.67
CA ALA A 2 -45.23 78.93 34.48
C ALA A 2 -44.44 77.61 34.29
N ALA A 3 -44.15 76.87 35.37
CA ALA A 3 -43.44 75.59 35.27
C ALA A 3 -44.32 74.43 34.77
N GLU A 4 -45.61 74.43 35.10
CA GLU A 4 -46.55 73.39 34.67
C GLU A 4 -46.84 73.46 33.16
N THR A 5 -46.86 74.66 32.59
CA THR A 5 -47.06 74.84 31.14
C THR A 5 -45.86 74.36 30.31
N VAL A 6 -44.63 74.49 30.84
CA VAL A 6 -43.41 74.06 30.13
C VAL A 6 -43.27 72.53 30.15
N VAL A 7 -43.63 71.87 31.27
CA VAL A 7 -43.59 70.40 31.36
C VAL A 7 -44.66 69.75 30.48
N ALA A 8 -45.85 70.35 30.37
CA ALA A 8 -46.90 69.86 29.49
C ALA A 8 -46.52 69.98 28.00
N ASP A 9 -45.80 71.03 27.61
CA ASP A 9 -45.34 71.26 26.23
C ASP A 9 -44.16 70.35 25.85
N ALA A 10 -43.28 70.02 26.81
CA ALA A 10 -42.22 69.03 26.61
C ALA A 10 -42.77 67.59 26.47
N ALA A 11 -43.85 67.25 27.19
CA ALA A 11 -44.48 65.94 27.10
C ALA A 11 -45.22 65.74 25.76
N SER A 12 -45.89 66.78 25.25
CA SER A 12 -46.63 66.74 23.98
C SER A 12 -45.69 66.63 22.76
N THR A 13 -44.54 67.31 22.81
CA THR A 13 -43.51 67.23 21.77
C THR A 13 -42.83 65.85 21.75
N LEU A 14 -42.62 65.23 22.92
CA LEU A 14 -42.15 63.84 23.03
C LEU A 14 -43.15 62.83 22.45
N ASP A 15 -44.44 62.94 22.77
CA ASP A 15 -45.48 62.04 22.25
C ASP A 15 -45.60 62.14 20.72
N THR A 16 -45.52 63.35 20.19
CA THR A 16 -45.49 63.60 18.74
C THR A 16 -44.25 62.97 18.09
N ALA A 17 -43.07 63.12 18.70
CA ALA A 17 -41.84 62.52 18.19
C ALA A 17 -41.89 60.98 18.19
N ILE A 18 -42.41 60.37 19.27
CA ILE A 18 -42.60 58.92 19.37
C ILE A 18 -43.58 58.43 18.29
N THR A 19 -44.65 59.17 18.04
CA THR A 19 -45.64 58.80 17.01
C THR A 19 -45.06 58.85 15.60
N VAL A 20 -44.28 59.88 15.28
CA VAL A 20 -43.61 60.01 13.96
C VAL A 20 -42.58 58.89 13.76
N ILE A 21 -41.78 58.59 14.78
CA ILE A 21 -40.82 57.48 14.73
C ILE A 21 -41.55 56.14 14.57
N GLY A 22 -42.63 55.93 15.31
CA GLY A 22 -43.48 54.74 15.19
C GLY A 22 -44.05 54.57 13.78
N PHE A 23 -44.49 55.66 13.15
CA PHE A 23 -45.00 55.64 11.78
C PHE A 23 -43.92 55.32 10.74
N ILE A 24 -42.70 55.86 10.90
CA ILE A 24 -41.58 55.51 10.03
C ILE A 24 -41.17 54.05 10.23
N ALA A 25 -41.17 53.58 11.47
CA ALA A 25 -40.84 52.20 11.81
C ALA A 25 -41.82 51.19 11.20
N THR A 26 -43.13 51.48 11.16
CA THR A 26 -44.12 50.60 10.53
C THR A 26 -43.93 50.52 9.02
N ILE A 27 -43.64 51.64 8.35
CA ILE A 27 -43.33 51.66 6.91
C ILE A 27 -42.03 50.87 6.63
N ALA A 28 -40.98 51.10 7.41
CA ALA A 28 -39.73 50.36 7.28
C ALA A 28 -39.93 48.85 7.49
N SER A 29 -40.72 48.46 8.50
CA SER A 29 -41.07 47.06 8.76
C SER A 29 -41.86 46.42 7.61
N LEU A 30 -42.75 47.17 6.97
CA LEU A 30 -43.53 46.67 5.83
C LEU A 30 -42.62 46.38 4.63
N ILE A 31 -41.69 47.29 4.33
CA ILE A 31 -40.72 47.11 3.23
C ILE A 31 -39.80 45.91 3.52
N LEU A 32 -39.30 45.80 4.76
CA LEU A 32 -38.50 44.66 5.20
C LEU A 32 -39.27 43.35 5.10
N ALA A 33 -40.57 43.33 5.44
CA ALA A 33 -41.40 42.14 5.33
C ALA A 33 -41.53 41.66 3.88
N ILE A 34 -41.79 42.58 2.94
CA ILE A 34 -41.85 42.25 1.51
C ILE A 34 -40.49 41.73 1.01
N GLY A 35 -39.40 42.39 1.42
CA GLY A 35 -38.04 41.95 1.10
C GLY A 35 -37.73 40.55 1.63
N ALA A 36 -38.15 40.24 2.85
CA ALA A 36 -37.96 38.92 3.45
C ALA A 36 -38.75 37.83 2.72
N ILE A 37 -40.00 38.10 2.32
CA ILE A 37 -40.81 37.17 1.52
C ILE A 37 -40.14 36.89 0.18
N TRP A 38 -39.63 37.93 -0.49
CA TRP A 38 -38.90 37.77 -1.75
C TRP A 38 -37.63 36.94 -1.59
N LEU A 39 -36.82 37.24 -0.57
CA LEU A 39 -35.58 36.53 -0.30
C LEU A 39 -35.84 35.06 0.03
N SER A 40 -36.89 34.77 0.79
CA SER A 40 -37.33 33.40 1.11
C SER A 40 -37.65 32.61 -0.15
N PHE A 41 -38.33 33.22 -1.12
CA PHE A 41 -38.64 32.57 -2.39
C PHE A 41 -37.37 32.26 -3.21
N VAL A 42 -36.42 33.19 -3.26
CA VAL A 42 -35.14 32.99 -3.95
C VAL A 42 -34.32 31.89 -3.27
N PHE A 43 -34.22 31.91 -1.93
CA PHE A 43 -33.53 30.88 -1.16
C PHE A 43 -34.18 29.50 -1.35
N TYR A 44 -35.51 29.43 -1.40
CA TYR A 44 -36.21 28.19 -1.67
C TYR A 44 -35.83 27.61 -3.03
N LYS A 45 -35.82 28.45 -4.09
CA LYS A 45 -35.45 28.01 -5.43
C LYS A 45 -33.99 27.53 -5.48
N MET A 46 -33.07 28.31 -4.93
CA MET A 46 -31.64 27.97 -4.91
C MET A 46 -31.35 26.72 -4.06
N SER A 47 -32.06 26.55 -2.93
CA SER A 47 -31.95 25.36 -2.08
C SER A 47 -32.46 24.11 -2.80
N ASN A 48 -33.57 24.21 -3.53
CA ASN A 48 -34.11 23.08 -4.28
C ASN A 48 -33.19 22.68 -5.44
N GLU A 49 -32.56 23.64 -6.10
CA GLU A 49 -31.56 23.41 -7.15
C GLU A 49 -30.29 22.75 -6.58
N ALA A 50 -29.72 23.30 -5.51
CA ALA A 50 -28.56 22.71 -4.82
C ALA A 50 -28.85 21.30 -4.29
N SER A 51 -30.07 21.05 -3.81
CA SER A 51 -30.49 19.72 -3.33
C SER A 51 -30.58 18.71 -4.49
N LYS A 52 -31.10 19.13 -5.64
CA LYS A 52 -31.10 18.32 -6.87
C LYS A 52 -29.70 18.01 -7.35
N GLU A 53 -28.81 19.00 -7.40
CA GLU A 53 -27.41 18.81 -7.79
C GLU A 53 -26.68 17.88 -6.84
N THR A 54 -26.87 18.04 -5.53
CA THR A 54 -26.29 17.17 -4.51
C THR A 54 -26.80 15.73 -4.65
N THR A 55 -28.10 15.56 -4.87
CA THR A 55 -28.70 14.24 -5.10
C THR A 55 -28.17 13.59 -6.39
N LYS A 56 -27.96 14.38 -7.44
CA LYS A 56 -27.37 13.90 -8.70
C LYS A 56 -25.91 13.50 -8.51
N ALA A 57 -25.12 14.34 -7.85
CA ALA A 57 -23.73 14.03 -7.51
C ALA A 57 -23.62 12.75 -6.66
N ALA A 58 -24.52 12.57 -5.67
CA ALA A 58 -24.57 11.36 -4.87
C ALA A 58 -24.88 10.11 -5.72
N LYS A 59 -25.82 10.21 -6.68
CA LYS A 59 -26.10 9.11 -7.63
C LYS A 59 -24.91 8.80 -8.54
N ASP A 60 -24.22 9.82 -9.05
CA ASP A 60 -23.04 9.64 -9.90
C ASP A 60 -21.86 9.01 -9.11
N ILE A 61 -21.71 9.38 -7.84
CA ILE A 61 -20.75 8.75 -6.92
C ILE A 61 -21.13 7.28 -6.72
N GLN A 62 -22.39 6.97 -6.44
CA GLN A 62 -22.84 5.59 -6.26
C GLN A 62 -22.58 4.73 -7.51
N ALA A 63 -22.87 5.25 -8.71
CA ALA A 63 -22.59 4.56 -9.96
C ALA A 63 -21.07 4.34 -10.18
N SER A 64 -20.25 5.30 -9.77
CA SER A 64 -18.78 5.18 -9.82
C SER A 64 -18.26 4.11 -8.85
N VAL A 65 -18.84 4.04 -7.64
CA VAL A 65 -18.51 3.01 -6.65
C VAL A 65 -18.91 1.61 -7.13
N GLU A 66 -20.09 1.45 -7.72
CA GLU A 66 -20.52 0.16 -8.29
C GLU A 66 -19.58 -0.31 -9.42
N ARG A 67 -19.09 0.61 -10.25
CA ARG A 67 -18.08 0.29 -11.27
C ARG A 67 -16.74 -0.10 -10.65
N LEU A 68 -16.31 0.58 -9.59
CA LEU A 68 -15.09 0.25 -8.84
C LEU A 68 -15.21 -1.14 -8.22
N GLU A 69 -16.34 -1.47 -7.62
CA GLU A 69 -16.63 -2.79 -7.05
C GLU A 69 -16.56 -3.88 -8.13
N LYS A 70 -17.18 -3.69 -9.29
CA LYS A 70 -17.08 -4.63 -10.42
C LYS A 70 -15.65 -4.82 -10.93
N ILE A 71 -14.86 -3.74 -10.99
CA ILE A 71 -13.45 -3.85 -11.37
C ILE A 71 -12.67 -4.61 -10.30
N PHE A 72 -12.96 -4.37 -9.03
CA PHE A 72 -12.31 -5.05 -7.92
C PHE A 72 -12.64 -6.55 -7.90
N ASP A 73 -13.91 -6.91 -8.06
CA ASP A 73 -14.35 -8.31 -8.19
C ASP A 73 -13.70 -8.99 -9.38
N LYS A 74 -13.62 -8.30 -10.51
CA LYS A 74 -12.95 -8.82 -11.70
C LYS A 74 -11.46 -9.02 -11.45
N LEU A 75 -10.77 -8.05 -10.86
CA LEU A 75 -9.35 -8.16 -10.52
C LEU A 75 -9.08 -9.28 -9.53
N TYR A 76 -9.94 -9.44 -8.52
CA TYR A 76 -9.86 -10.55 -7.57
C TYR A 76 -10.05 -11.89 -8.29
N SER A 77 -11.08 -12.01 -9.13
CA SER A 77 -11.34 -13.22 -9.94
C SER A 77 -10.19 -13.53 -10.88
N ASP A 78 -9.66 -12.54 -11.61
CA ASP A 78 -8.59 -12.72 -12.59
C ASP A 78 -7.26 -13.06 -11.89
N THR A 79 -6.93 -12.40 -10.78
CA THR A 79 -5.71 -12.68 -10.01
C THR A 79 -5.79 -14.01 -9.29
N PHE A 80 -6.94 -14.35 -8.70
CA PHE A 80 -7.17 -15.65 -8.08
C PHE A 80 -7.14 -16.77 -9.12
N SER A 81 -7.69 -16.54 -10.31
CA SER A 81 -7.61 -17.48 -11.42
C SER A 81 -6.15 -17.66 -11.88
N MET A 82 -5.40 -16.58 -12.08
CA MET A 82 -3.99 -16.63 -12.47
C MET A 82 -3.12 -17.32 -11.41
N MET A 83 -3.37 -17.05 -10.12
CA MET A 83 -2.69 -17.72 -9.01
C MET A 83 -3.06 -19.21 -8.95
N ARG A 84 -4.35 -19.55 -9.07
CA ARG A 84 -4.82 -20.93 -9.11
C ARG A 84 -4.22 -21.69 -10.28
N ASP A 85 -4.15 -21.08 -11.45
CA ASP A 85 -3.61 -21.68 -12.66
C ASP A 85 -2.11 -21.91 -12.51
N THR A 86 -1.36 -20.96 -11.93
CA THR A 86 0.07 -21.11 -11.59
C THR A 86 0.30 -22.25 -10.59
N VAL A 87 -0.51 -22.31 -9.52
CA VAL A 87 -0.41 -23.36 -8.51
C VAL A 87 -0.81 -24.73 -9.09
N THR A 88 -1.80 -24.76 -9.98
CA THR A 88 -2.23 -25.98 -10.66
C THR A 88 -1.17 -26.47 -11.63
N ASP A 89 -0.55 -25.58 -12.40
CA ASP A 89 0.53 -25.92 -13.32
C ASP A 89 1.77 -26.43 -12.57
N MET A 90 2.16 -25.76 -11.47
CA MET A 90 3.21 -26.25 -10.58
C MET A 90 2.87 -27.62 -9.97
N ARG A 91 1.64 -27.81 -9.49
CA ARG A 91 1.17 -29.07 -8.92
C ARG A 91 1.17 -30.21 -9.95
N GLN A 92 0.74 -29.93 -11.19
CA GLN A 92 0.81 -30.89 -12.28
C GLN A 92 2.26 -31.19 -12.69
N HIS A 93 3.14 -30.19 -12.71
CA HIS A 93 4.56 -30.37 -13.01
C HIS A 93 5.28 -31.23 -11.96
N ILE A 94 4.91 -31.07 -10.68
CA ILE A 94 5.42 -31.89 -9.58
C ILE A 94 4.91 -33.34 -9.69
N TRP A 95 3.64 -33.54 -10.05
CA TRP A 95 3.08 -34.90 -10.13
C TRP A 95 3.35 -35.64 -11.44
N LYS A 96 3.71 -34.96 -12.53
CA LYS A 96 4.05 -35.60 -13.82
C LYS A 96 5.53 -35.99 -13.97
N LYS A 97 6.41 -35.67 -13.02
CA LYS A 97 7.79 -36.16 -13.02
C LYS A 97 7.93 -37.40 -12.11
N PRO A 98 7.96 -38.63 -12.65
CA PRO A 98 8.61 -39.71 -11.92
C PRO A 98 10.12 -39.42 -11.88
N HIS A 99 10.69 -39.52 -10.69
CA HIS A 99 12.11 -39.33 -10.45
C HIS A 99 13.00 -40.20 -11.34
N THR A 100 13.74 -39.58 -12.24
CA THR A 100 15.05 -40.05 -12.71
C THR A 100 16.01 -38.87 -12.62
N GLY A 101 16.68 -38.76 -11.47
CA GLY A 101 17.71 -37.75 -11.27
C GLY A 101 18.93 -38.04 -12.14
N SER A 102 19.27 -37.10 -13.03
CA SER A 102 20.60 -36.98 -13.62
C SER A 102 21.19 -35.62 -13.24
N PRO A 103 22.49 -35.51 -12.89
CA PRO A 103 23.14 -34.27 -12.41
C PRO A 103 23.34 -33.17 -13.47
N ASP A 104 22.77 -33.29 -14.67
CA ASP A 104 22.99 -32.35 -15.78
C ASP A 104 22.00 -31.16 -15.83
N ASP A 105 20.93 -31.19 -15.02
CA ASP A 105 19.84 -30.21 -15.11
C ASP A 105 20.17 -28.82 -14.54
N ILE A 106 21.25 -28.67 -13.77
CA ILE A 106 21.66 -27.37 -13.21
C ILE A 106 22.30 -26.47 -14.29
N ILE A 107 23.03 -27.06 -15.26
CA ILE A 107 23.69 -26.31 -16.34
C ILE A 107 22.70 -25.88 -17.42
N SER A 108 21.57 -26.59 -17.57
CA SER A 108 20.53 -26.30 -18.57
C SER A 108 19.71 -25.04 -18.27
N ASN A 109 19.66 -24.58 -17.01
CA ASN A 109 18.83 -23.44 -16.63
C ASN A 109 19.47 -22.07 -16.95
N GLU A 110 20.79 -21.90 -16.81
CA GLU A 110 21.47 -20.67 -17.23
C GLU A 110 21.30 -20.43 -18.75
N GLU A 111 21.49 -21.46 -19.57
CA GLU A 111 21.36 -21.34 -21.03
C GLU A 111 19.91 -21.07 -21.47
N LYS A 112 18.92 -21.58 -20.72
CA LYS A 112 17.50 -21.28 -20.94
C LYS A 112 17.15 -19.86 -20.52
N ILE A 113 17.74 -19.35 -19.44
CA ILE A 113 17.55 -17.97 -18.98
C ILE A 113 18.16 -16.98 -19.98
N ASP A 114 19.34 -17.28 -20.54
CA ASP A 114 19.96 -16.45 -21.57
C ASP A 114 19.16 -16.50 -22.88
N LYS A 115 18.65 -17.66 -23.29
CA LYS A 115 17.73 -17.77 -24.44
C LYS A 115 16.42 -17.02 -24.22
N LEU A 116 15.88 -17.02 -22.99
CA LEU A 116 14.67 -16.29 -22.65
C LEU A 116 14.92 -14.77 -22.69
N LYS A 117 16.06 -14.33 -22.15
CA LYS A 117 16.51 -12.94 -22.16
C LYS A 117 16.70 -12.43 -23.59
N ASP A 118 17.31 -13.23 -24.45
CA ASP A 118 17.49 -12.91 -25.87
C ASP A 118 16.15 -12.91 -26.62
N SER A 119 15.24 -13.84 -26.30
CA SER A 119 13.90 -13.89 -26.88
C SER A 119 13.08 -12.66 -26.50
N ILE A 120 13.03 -12.30 -25.22
CA ILE A 120 12.29 -11.13 -24.73
C ILE A 120 12.89 -9.84 -25.29
N SER A 121 14.23 -9.76 -25.35
CA SER A 121 14.91 -8.60 -25.95
C SER A 121 14.56 -8.46 -27.43
N LYS A 122 14.58 -9.56 -28.19
CA LYS A 122 14.20 -9.55 -29.61
C LYS A 122 12.72 -9.24 -29.82
N GLU A 123 11.83 -9.73 -28.98
CA GLU A 123 10.39 -9.52 -29.10
C GLU A 123 10.01 -8.07 -28.79
N ILE A 124 10.63 -7.47 -27.76
CA ILE A 124 10.50 -6.04 -27.46
C ILE A 124 11.09 -5.20 -28.60
N ILE A 125 12.26 -5.56 -29.14
CA ILE A 125 12.85 -4.87 -30.29
C ILE A 125 11.93 -4.97 -31.51
N CYS A 126 11.35 -6.13 -31.80
CA CYS A 126 10.40 -6.30 -32.91
C CYS A 126 9.14 -5.45 -32.71
N ILE A 127 8.55 -5.42 -31.52
CA ILE A 127 7.33 -4.62 -31.26
C ILE A 127 7.63 -3.11 -31.37
N VAL A 128 8.81 -2.68 -30.91
CA VAL A 128 9.28 -1.29 -31.01
C VAL A 128 9.55 -0.93 -32.48
N ASP A 129 10.19 -1.81 -33.25
CA ASP A 129 10.52 -1.60 -34.65
C ASP A 129 9.26 -1.65 -35.56
N GLU A 130 8.29 -2.51 -35.24
CA GLU A 130 7.00 -2.62 -35.93
C GLU A 130 6.09 -1.41 -35.68
N LYS A 131 6.02 -0.90 -34.44
CA LYS A 131 5.23 0.31 -34.13
C LYS A 131 5.89 1.63 -34.57
N LEU A 132 7.21 1.66 -34.76
CA LEU A 132 7.93 2.91 -35.06
C LEU A 132 8.31 3.10 -36.54
N LYS A 133 8.30 2.03 -37.36
CA LYS A 133 8.40 2.17 -38.83
C LYS A 133 7.25 2.95 -39.47
N SER A 134 6.12 3.16 -38.77
CA SER A 134 5.01 3.97 -39.27
C SER A 134 5.22 5.48 -39.18
N ASN A 135 6.26 5.96 -38.48
CA ASN A 135 6.53 7.40 -38.31
C ASN A 135 8.03 7.67 -38.50
N GLY A 136 8.38 7.97 -39.75
CA GLY A 136 9.74 7.92 -40.31
C GLY A 136 10.75 8.99 -39.88
N ASP A 137 10.90 9.29 -38.59
CA ASP A 137 12.03 10.13 -38.14
C ASP A 137 12.37 9.98 -36.64
N ASN A 138 12.67 8.77 -36.17
CA ASN A 138 12.81 8.49 -34.74
C ASN A 138 14.05 7.68 -34.33
N GLU A 139 15.07 7.51 -35.17
CA GLU A 139 16.26 6.69 -34.82
C GLU A 139 17.02 7.26 -33.59
N THR A 140 17.03 8.58 -33.44
CA THR A 140 17.57 9.27 -32.25
C THR A 140 16.66 9.10 -31.02
N LYS A 141 15.34 9.12 -31.20
CA LYS A 141 14.38 8.89 -30.11
C LYS A 141 14.34 7.43 -29.68
N ILE A 142 14.61 6.48 -30.58
CA ILE A 142 14.75 5.06 -30.28
C ILE A 142 15.96 4.85 -29.37
N LYS A 143 17.12 5.43 -29.69
CA LYS A 143 18.29 5.38 -28.79
C LYS A 143 18.02 6.02 -27.44
N GLU A 144 17.31 7.15 -27.40
CA GLU A 144 16.94 7.79 -26.14
C GLU A 144 15.93 6.96 -25.32
N LEU A 145 14.99 6.29 -25.99
CA LEU A 145 14.03 5.39 -25.35
C LEU A 145 14.72 4.13 -24.85
N GLU A 146 15.65 3.58 -25.63
CA GLU A 146 16.48 2.43 -25.28
C GLU A 146 17.31 2.72 -24.03
N ASP A 147 17.98 3.88 -23.98
CA ASP A 147 18.71 4.32 -22.79
C ASP A 147 17.77 4.56 -21.59
N LYS A 148 16.58 5.14 -21.80
CA LYS A 148 15.60 5.33 -20.73
C LYS A 148 15.03 4.01 -20.22
N ILE A 149 14.79 3.03 -21.09
CA ILE A 149 14.32 1.69 -20.71
C ILE A 149 15.44 0.95 -19.98
N LYS A 150 16.67 1.00 -20.48
CA LYS A 150 17.82 0.39 -19.81
C LYS A 150 18.03 0.98 -18.42
N LYS A 151 17.95 2.31 -18.30
CA LYS A 151 18.04 3.01 -17.02
C LYS A 151 16.84 2.76 -16.09
N ALA A 152 15.63 2.63 -16.63
CA ALA A 152 14.44 2.32 -15.85
C ALA A 152 14.41 0.84 -15.41
N LEU A 153 14.94 -0.07 -16.23
CA LEU A 153 15.11 -1.48 -15.90
C LEU A 153 16.19 -1.64 -14.83
N GLU A 154 17.33 -0.98 -15.00
CA GLU A 154 18.43 -1.01 -14.04
C GLU A 154 18.04 -0.34 -12.71
N SER A 155 17.33 0.80 -12.77
CA SER A 155 16.73 1.45 -11.60
C SER A 155 15.60 0.62 -10.98
N GLY A 156 14.75 -0.02 -11.79
CA GLY A 156 13.63 -0.84 -11.33
C GLY A 156 14.08 -2.13 -10.65
N ILE A 157 15.09 -2.81 -11.21
CA ILE A 157 15.74 -3.99 -10.64
C ILE A 157 16.53 -3.59 -9.39
N GLN A 158 17.28 -2.48 -9.41
CA GLN A 158 18.05 -2.03 -8.24
C GLN A 158 17.15 -1.49 -7.12
N LYS A 159 15.98 -0.93 -7.44
CA LYS A 159 14.99 -0.45 -6.46
C LYS A 159 14.16 -1.60 -5.88
N THR A 160 13.80 -2.62 -6.67
CA THR A 160 13.21 -3.86 -6.11
C THR A 160 14.20 -4.62 -5.22
N ILE A 161 15.51 -4.58 -5.53
CA ILE A 161 16.55 -5.16 -4.66
C ILE A 161 16.81 -4.32 -3.40
N ARG A 162 16.65 -2.98 -3.44
CA ARG A 162 16.97 -2.09 -2.29
C ARG A 162 15.78 -1.67 -1.42
N SER A 163 14.53 -1.81 -1.87
CA SER A 163 13.36 -1.28 -1.15
C SER A 163 12.33 -2.33 -0.72
N GLN A 164 12.63 -3.62 -0.80
CA GLN A 164 11.84 -4.64 -0.10
C GLN A 164 12.62 -5.10 1.12
N ALA A 165 11.98 -4.98 2.29
CA ALA A 165 12.31 -5.79 3.45
C ALA A 165 12.64 -7.20 2.95
N ILE A 166 13.87 -7.65 3.21
CA ILE A 166 14.33 -8.96 2.76
C ILE A 166 13.24 -9.95 3.16
N PRO A 167 12.67 -10.71 2.21
CA PRO A 167 11.63 -11.67 2.52
C PRO A 167 12.07 -12.46 3.75
N THR A 168 11.26 -12.48 4.81
CA THR A 168 11.56 -13.19 6.06
C THR A 168 11.97 -14.65 5.80
N THR A 169 11.50 -15.22 4.69
CA THR A 169 11.87 -16.52 4.13
C THR A 169 13.36 -16.64 3.75
N LEU A 170 13.97 -15.61 3.17
CA LEU A 170 15.40 -15.59 2.84
C LEU A 170 16.26 -15.41 4.09
N MET A 171 15.85 -14.52 5.01
CA MET A 171 16.51 -14.36 6.31
C MET A 171 16.53 -15.69 7.07
N ARG A 172 15.38 -16.36 7.14
CA ARG A 172 15.21 -17.68 7.75
C ARG A 172 16.17 -18.72 7.15
N ARG A 173 16.21 -18.83 5.82
CA ARG A 173 17.07 -19.80 5.12
C ARG A 173 18.55 -19.52 5.36
N ARG A 174 18.95 -18.24 5.37
CA ARG A 174 20.34 -17.82 5.62
C ARG A 174 20.75 -18.08 7.07
N ALA A 175 19.94 -17.66 8.04
CA ALA A 175 20.18 -17.91 9.45
C ALA A 175 20.28 -19.42 9.73
N LEU A 176 19.35 -20.21 9.22
CA LEU A 176 19.36 -21.67 9.37
C LEU A 176 20.63 -22.30 8.78
N ASN A 177 21.07 -21.87 7.60
CA ASN A 177 22.29 -22.39 6.99
C ASN A 177 23.54 -22.08 7.83
N LEU A 178 23.62 -20.88 8.43
CA LEU A 178 24.74 -20.52 9.30
C LEU A 178 24.72 -21.32 10.61
N ILE A 179 23.54 -21.46 11.23
CA ILE A 179 23.38 -22.24 12.46
C ILE A 179 23.69 -23.72 12.18
N LYS A 180 23.25 -24.27 11.04
CA LYS A 180 23.56 -25.64 10.61
C LYS A 180 25.07 -25.87 10.39
N ARG A 181 25.77 -24.88 9.85
CA ARG A 181 27.23 -24.96 9.58
C ARG A 181 28.06 -24.92 10.87
N HIS A 182 27.65 -24.10 11.83
CA HIS A 182 28.39 -23.93 13.09
C HIS A 182 27.93 -24.91 14.19
N GLY A 183 26.71 -25.45 14.09
CA GLY A 183 26.10 -26.38 15.04
C GLY A 183 25.68 -25.72 16.36
N ARG A 184 26.61 -24.96 16.97
CA ARG A 184 26.39 -24.13 18.16
C ARG A 184 26.95 -22.73 17.91
N ILE A 185 26.12 -21.71 18.03
CA ILE A 185 26.55 -20.32 17.81
C ILE A 185 25.89 -19.37 18.80
N ARG A 186 26.67 -18.48 19.41
CA ARG A 186 26.13 -17.38 20.22
C ARG A 186 25.39 -16.38 19.34
N VAL A 187 24.30 -15.79 19.82
CA VAL A 187 23.51 -14.84 19.01
C VAL A 187 24.36 -13.64 18.54
N VAL A 188 25.25 -13.10 19.39
CA VAL A 188 26.17 -12.02 18.99
C VAL A 188 27.04 -12.45 17.81
N ASN A 189 27.56 -13.67 17.86
CA ASN A 189 28.43 -14.20 16.82
C ASN A 189 27.64 -14.47 15.53
N LEU A 190 26.37 -14.91 15.64
CA LEU A 190 25.50 -15.11 14.49
C LEU A 190 25.22 -13.78 13.78
N ILE A 191 24.87 -12.72 14.52
CA ILE A 191 24.61 -11.39 13.96
C ILE A 191 25.88 -10.81 13.34
N LYS A 192 27.04 -10.96 14.00
CA LYS A 192 28.32 -10.53 13.43
C LYS A 192 28.63 -11.27 12.12
N THR A 193 28.48 -12.59 12.10
CA THR A 193 28.71 -13.42 10.91
C THR A 193 27.71 -13.07 9.79
N MET A 194 26.46 -12.75 10.14
CA MET A 194 25.46 -12.26 9.20
C MET A 194 25.86 -10.92 8.59
N ASN A 195 26.28 -9.95 9.42
CA ASN A 195 26.75 -8.63 8.96
C ASN A 195 28.02 -8.70 8.11
N ASP A 196 28.94 -9.62 8.43
CA ASP A 196 30.19 -9.83 7.69
C ASP A 196 29.93 -10.44 6.31
N ILE A 197 28.99 -11.39 6.20
CA ILE A 197 28.66 -12.07 4.94
C ILE A 197 27.67 -11.24 4.11
N PHE A 198 26.78 -10.51 4.77
CA PHE A 198 25.74 -9.70 4.17
C PHE A 198 25.78 -8.32 4.83
N PRO A 199 26.37 -7.29 4.19
CA PRO A 199 26.48 -5.92 4.75
C PRO A 199 25.14 -5.17 4.83
N GLU A 200 24.03 -5.90 4.70
CA GLU A 200 22.68 -5.44 5.03
C GLU A 200 22.67 -5.26 6.55
N GLY A 201 22.61 -4.03 7.07
CA GLY A 201 22.88 -3.74 8.48
C GLY A 201 21.92 -4.37 9.48
N TYR A 202 22.16 -5.63 9.87
CA TYR A 202 21.36 -6.35 10.86
C TYR A 202 21.79 -5.95 12.28
N SER A 203 20.80 -5.87 13.17
CA SER A 203 20.97 -5.53 14.58
C SER A 203 20.13 -6.49 15.44
N PHE A 204 20.49 -6.62 16.72
CA PHE A 204 19.62 -7.24 17.73
C PHE A 204 18.25 -6.56 17.85
N SER A 205 18.15 -5.31 17.41
CA SER A 205 16.90 -4.55 17.36
C SER A 205 16.10 -4.74 16.05
N ASP A 206 16.59 -5.55 15.11
CA ASP A 206 15.86 -5.82 13.87
C ASP A 206 14.73 -6.83 14.15
N GLU A 207 13.51 -6.32 14.26
CA GLU A 207 12.31 -7.11 14.52
C GLU A 207 12.10 -8.25 13.50
N ASN A 208 12.53 -8.07 12.24
CA ASN A 208 12.40 -9.10 11.22
C ASN A 208 13.41 -10.23 11.41
N PHE A 209 14.65 -9.88 11.78
CA PHE A 209 15.68 -10.87 12.08
C PHE A 209 15.33 -11.67 13.33
N MET A 210 14.89 -10.97 14.38
CA MET A 210 14.45 -11.61 15.62
C MET A 210 13.22 -12.48 15.39
N GLY A 211 12.22 -11.99 14.65
CA GLY A 211 11.05 -12.76 14.23
C GLY A 211 11.44 -14.04 13.49
N ALA A 212 12.41 -13.97 12.57
CA ALA A 212 12.89 -15.16 11.87
C ALA A 212 13.54 -16.20 12.81
N LEU A 213 14.22 -15.78 13.88
CA LEU A 213 14.78 -16.69 14.88
C LEU A 213 13.68 -17.35 15.73
N PHE A 214 12.66 -16.59 16.14
CA PHE A 214 11.51 -17.13 16.86
C PHE A 214 10.74 -18.13 15.99
N ASP A 215 10.50 -17.80 14.72
CA ASP A 215 9.88 -18.73 13.75
C ASP A 215 10.69 -20.03 13.63
N LEU A 216 12.02 -19.95 13.57
CA LEU A 216 12.86 -21.14 13.48
C LEU A 216 12.74 -22.03 14.72
N ARG A 217 12.56 -21.44 15.90
CA ARG A 217 12.32 -22.19 17.14
C ARG A 217 10.93 -22.77 17.22
N GLU A 218 9.89 -22.02 16.85
CA GLU A 218 8.51 -22.54 16.78
C GLU A 218 8.40 -23.72 15.80
N ASN A 219 9.17 -23.68 14.72
CA ASN A 219 9.25 -24.78 13.76
C ASN A 219 10.13 -25.96 14.23
N GLY A 220 10.70 -25.90 15.44
CA GLY A 220 11.53 -26.94 16.04
C GLY A 220 12.84 -27.20 15.30
N LEU A 221 13.36 -26.20 14.57
CA LEU A 221 14.62 -26.31 13.82
C LEU A 221 15.83 -25.88 14.65
N ILE A 222 15.60 -24.98 15.60
CA ILE A 222 16.62 -24.48 16.51
C ILE A 222 16.06 -24.39 17.93
N THR A 223 16.96 -24.43 18.90
CA THR A 223 16.66 -24.07 20.29
C THR A 223 17.78 -23.16 20.81
N TRP A 224 17.54 -22.44 21.90
CA TRP A 224 18.59 -21.68 22.58
C TRP A 224 18.52 -21.90 24.09
N ASP A 225 19.64 -21.68 24.77
CA ASP A 225 19.81 -21.83 26.23
C ASP A 225 19.16 -20.67 27.00
N GLY A 226 17.85 -20.50 26.82
CA GLY A 226 17.08 -19.43 27.44
C GLY A 226 15.56 -19.63 27.36
N PRO A 227 14.80 -18.73 28.00
CA PRO A 227 13.35 -18.79 28.02
C PRO A 227 12.75 -18.74 26.61
N SER A 228 11.65 -19.48 26.38
CA SER A 228 11.05 -19.63 25.05
C SER A 228 10.60 -18.34 24.38
N GLY A 229 10.26 -17.32 25.17
CA GLY A 229 9.74 -16.04 24.67
C GLY A 229 10.76 -14.89 24.66
N ARG A 230 12.02 -15.11 25.05
CA ARG A 230 13.06 -14.06 25.04
C ARG A 230 14.41 -14.64 24.66
N ILE A 231 15.17 -13.88 23.91
CA ILE A 231 16.51 -14.24 23.48
C ILE A 231 17.46 -13.11 23.86
N SER A 232 18.55 -13.46 24.52
CA SER A 232 19.62 -12.56 24.90
C SER A 232 20.78 -12.67 23.91
N SER A 233 21.65 -11.66 23.93
CA SER A 233 22.89 -11.66 23.15
C SER A 233 23.81 -12.82 23.50
N ASP A 234 23.84 -13.19 24.78
CA ASP A 234 24.72 -14.25 25.29
C ASP A 234 24.19 -15.66 25.06
N ASP A 235 22.94 -15.80 24.60
CA ASP A 235 22.33 -17.11 24.38
C ASP A 235 23.05 -17.87 23.26
N ILE A 236 23.15 -19.19 23.42
CA ILE A 236 23.72 -20.15 22.49
C ILE A 236 22.58 -20.81 21.73
N ILE A 237 22.54 -20.55 20.42
CA ILE A 237 21.62 -21.21 19.50
C ILE A 237 22.20 -22.58 19.12
N LEU A 238 21.38 -23.61 19.24
CA LEU A 238 21.63 -24.99 18.89
C LEU A 238 20.73 -25.40 17.73
N TYR A 239 21.30 -26.08 16.74
CA TYR A 239 20.52 -26.72 15.68
C TYR A 239 19.96 -28.06 16.18
N ILE A 240 18.64 -28.24 16.13
CA ILE A 240 18.00 -29.53 16.41
C ILE A 240 18.02 -30.33 15.11
N ARG A 241 18.81 -31.41 15.06
CA ARG A 241 18.82 -32.34 13.93
C ARG A 241 17.57 -33.23 14.02
N ASP A 242 16.97 -33.57 12.88
CA ASP A 242 15.73 -34.37 12.79
C ASP A 242 15.78 -35.72 13.56
N ASP A 243 16.96 -36.19 13.95
CA ASP A 243 17.17 -37.40 14.75
C ASP A 243 16.75 -37.24 16.24
N GLU A 244 16.66 -36.01 16.78
CA GLU A 244 16.25 -35.77 18.17
C GLU A 244 14.75 -35.49 18.35
N LYS A 245 14.01 -35.25 17.25
CA LYS A 245 12.55 -35.02 17.28
C LYS A 245 11.75 -36.22 17.82
N ASN A 246 12.35 -37.41 17.83
CA ASN A 246 11.73 -38.65 18.29
C ASN A 246 12.06 -39.04 19.74
N LYS A 247 12.80 -38.21 20.49
CA LYS A 247 13.14 -38.51 21.90
C LYS A 247 12.24 -37.83 22.94
N GLU A 248 11.59 -36.71 22.61
CA GLU A 248 10.72 -35.99 23.55
C GLU A 248 9.25 -36.46 23.53
N THR A 249 8.88 -37.41 22.66
CA THR A 249 7.53 -38.01 22.62
C THR A 249 7.47 -39.40 23.25
N SER A 250 8.49 -39.81 23.99
CA SER A 250 8.51 -41.05 24.76
C SER A 250 9.16 -40.85 26.12
N GLU A 251 8.54 -40.00 26.95
CA GLU A 251 8.54 -40.11 28.42
C GLU A 251 7.16 -39.69 28.95
#